data_AF-A0A1I4JM51-F1
#
_entry.id   AF-A0A1I4JM51-F1
#
_cell.length_a   1.000
_cell.length_b   1.000
_cell.length_c   1.000
_cell.angle_alpha   90.00
_cell.angle_beta   90.00
_cell.angle_gamma   90.00
#
_symmetry.space_group_name_H-M   'P 1'
#
loop_
_entity.id
_entity.type
_entity.pdbx_description
1 polymer ?
#
loop_
_entity_poly.entity_id
_entity_poly.type
_entity_poly.pdbx_seq_one_letter_code
_entity_poly.pdbx_strand_id
1 'polypeptide(L)'
;MKKDEKGFTLMEAVTALAVLSLFSLIFLPVYQRSLEEQKTVDEERTALYLLEKEALTSIYHQPGVETGDTDGIYEWSRHSKQAGTNLCLQWEGGNGRFYKKCLFFLSSFKRHDTD
;
A
#
# COMPACT_ATOMS: atom_id res chain seq x y z
N MET A 1 -8.30 41.41 -43.34
CA MET A 1 -7.77 40.05 -43.10
C MET A 1 -6.49 40.17 -42.29
N LYS A 2 -6.46 39.55 -41.11
CA LYS A 2 -5.30 39.59 -40.18
C LYS A 2 -4.09 38.96 -40.86
N LYS A 3 -2.93 39.61 -40.76
CA LYS A 3 -1.74 39.38 -41.59
C LYS A 3 -0.69 38.51 -40.88
N ASP A 4 -1.14 37.60 -40.00
CA ASP A 4 -0.29 36.86 -39.06
C ASP A 4 -0.47 35.33 -39.13
N GLU A 5 -0.88 34.78 -40.28
CA GLU A 5 -0.79 33.33 -40.49
C GLU A 5 0.60 32.97 -41.03
N LYS A 6 1.61 33.03 -40.15
CA LYS A 6 2.89 32.37 -40.41
C LYS A 6 2.71 30.88 -40.13
N GLY A 7 2.59 30.08 -41.20
CA GLY A 7 2.54 28.63 -41.08
C GLY A 7 3.72 28.09 -40.28
N PHE A 8 3.45 27.13 -39.39
CA PHE A 8 4.46 26.49 -38.55
C PHE A 8 5.49 25.79 -39.43
N THR A 9 6.77 26.10 -39.25
CA THR A 9 7.81 25.41 -40.03
C THR A 9 7.97 23.99 -39.53
N LEU A 10 8.23 23.04 -40.44
CA LEU A 10 8.46 21.64 -40.07
C LEU A 10 9.63 21.50 -39.07
N MET A 11 10.62 22.39 -39.16
CA MET A 11 11.72 22.49 -38.20
C MET A 11 11.26 22.91 -36.79
N GLU A 12 10.35 23.88 -36.66
CA GLU A 12 9.78 24.24 -35.35
C GLU A 12 9.00 23.08 -34.74
N ALA A 13 8.25 22.32 -35.55
CA ALA A 13 7.53 21.15 -35.07
C ALA A 13 8.50 20.05 -34.58
N VAL A 14 9.55 19.76 -35.35
CA VAL A 14 10.57 18.75 -34.99
C VAL A 14 11.34 19.17 -33.74
N THR A 15 11.71 20.45 -33.62
CA THR A 15 12.41 20.97 -32.42
C THR A 15 11.50 20.96 -31.19
N ALA A 16 10.22 21.35 -31.31
CA ALA A 16 9.26 21.25 -30.23
C ALA A 16 9.05 19.80 -29.77
N LEU A 17 8.96 18.85 -30.71
CA LEU A 17 8.83 17.43 -30.41
C LEU A 17 10.09 16.88 -29.70
N ALA A 18 11.28 17.30 -30.13
CA ALA A 18 12.55 16.90 -29.51
C ALA A 18 12.68 17.44 -28.07
N VAL A 19 12.24 18.68 -27.82
CA VAL A 19 12.20 19.25 -26.48
C VAL A 19 11.20 18.50 -25.61
N LEU A 20 10.01 18.21 -26.15
CA LEU A 20 8.97 17.46 -25.43
C LEU A 20 9.40 16.02 -25.11
N SER A 21 10.12 15.35 -26.01
CA SER A 21 10.64 14.00 -25.77
C SER A 21 11.72 14.01 -24.69
N LEU A 22 12.61 15.01 -24.66
CA LEU A 22 13.60 15.18 -23.59
C LEU A 22 12.93 15.37 -22.22
N PHE A 23 11.90 16.21 -22.13
CA PHE A 23 11.15 16.36 -20.90
C PHE A 23 10.45 15.07 -20.48
N SER A 24 9.85 14.36 -21.44
CA SER A 24 9.18 13.09 -21.17
C SER A 24 10.14 12.05 -20.58
N LEU A 25 11.38 11.97 -21.07
CA LEU A 25 12.39 11.06 -20.54
C LEU A 25 12.77 11.35 -19.08
N ILE A 26 12.71 12.60 -18.65
CA ILE A 26 13.03 13.00 -17.28
C ILE A 26 11.82 12.81 -16.35
N PHE A 27 10.63 13.24 -16.78
CA PHE A 27 9.45 13.23 -15.93
C PHE A 27 8.79 11.85 -15.81
N LEU A 28 8.89 11.01 -16.83
CA LEU A 28 8.28 9.68 -16.81
C LEU A 28 8.81 8.78 -15.67
N PRO A 29 10.14 8.61 -15.46
CA PRO A 29 10.63 7.79 -14.36
C PRO A 29 10.27 8.38 -12.99
N VAL A 30 10.24 9.71 -12.85
CA VAL A 30 9.83 10.38 -11.61
C VAL A 30 8.36 10.10 -11.30
N TYR A 31 7.50 10.16 -12.33
CA TYR A 31 6.09 9.84 -12.20
C TYR A 31 5.87 8.37 -11.82
N GLN A 32 6.59 7.44 -12.47
CA GLN A 32 6.53 6.01 -12.13
C GLN A 32 6.93 5.76 -10.66
N ARG A 33 8.03 6.36 -10.20
CA ARG A 33 8.45 6.26 -8.79
C ARG A 33 7.39 6.77 -7.83
N SER A 34 6.75 7.90 -8.15
CA SER A 34 5.67 8.43 -7.31
C SER A 34 4.47 7.49 -7.22
N LEU A 35 4.12 6.81 -8.32
CA LEU A 35 3.03 5.82 -8.32
C LEU A 35 3.39 4.58 -7.49
N GLU A 36 4.62 4.08 -7.60
CA GLU A 36 5.11 2.95 -6.80
C GLU A 36 5.05 3.26 -5.29
N GLU A 37 5.46 4.46 -4.88
CA GLU A 37 5.41 4.89 -3.49
C GLU A 37 3.97 5.06 -2.99
N GLN A 38 3.07 5.64 -3.79
CA GLN A 38 1.66 5.74 -3.45
C GLN A 38 1.02 4.35 -3.24
N LYS A 39 1.29 3.42 -4.16
CA LYS A 39 0.80 2.04 -4.03
C LYS A 39 1.32 1.38 -2.76
N THR A 40 2.59 1.57 -2.44
CA THR A 40 3.21 1.01 -1.22
C THR A 40 2.55 1.56 0.06
N VAL A 41 2.16 2.84 0.07
CA VAL A 41 1.44 3.44 1.20
C VAL A 41 0.04 2.84 1.36
N ASP A 42 -0.67 2.59 0.26
CA ASP A 42 -2.00 1.97 0.30
C ASP A 42 -1.94 0.48 0.71
N GLU A 43 -0.90 -0.24 0.28
CA GLU A 43 -0.58 -1.59 0.76
C GLU A 43 -0.36 -1.59 2.29
N GLU A 44 0.40 -0.64 2.82
CA GLU A 44 0.63 -0.52 4.27
C GLU A 44 -0.66 -0.21 5.05
N ARG A 45 -1.51 0.69 4.54
CA ARG A 45 -2.82 0.97 5.16
C ARG A 45 -3.72 -0.26 5.18
N THR A 46 -3.72 -1.02 4.09
CA THR A 46 -4.48 -2.26 3.97
C THR A 46 -3.98 -3.30 4.98
N ALA A 47 -2.66 -3.47 5.10
CA ALA A 47 -2.06 -4.38 6.08
C ALA A 47 -2.44 -4.03 7.52
N LEU A 48 -2.46 -2.74 7.88
CA LEU A 48 -2.89 -2.29 9.21
C LEU A 48 -4.38 -2.57 9.45
N TYR A 49 -5.23 -2.25 8.48
CA TYR A 49 -6.66 -2.54 8.56
C TYR A 49 -6.93 -4.04 8.76
N LEU A 50 -6.23 -4.90 8.01
CA LEU A 50 -6.34 -6.35 8.16
C LEU A 50 -5.89 -6.82 9.55
N LEU A 51 -4.76 -6.30 10.05
CA LEU A 51 -4.25 -6.62 11.39
C LEU A 51 -5.26 -6.23 12.49
N GLU A 52 -5.83 -5.04 12.42
CA GLU A 52 -6.82 -4.55 13.39
C GLU A 52 -8.11 -5.37 13.34
N LYS A 53 -8.61 -5.65 12.12
CA LYS A 53 -9.80 -6.48 11.91
C LYS A 53 -9.62 -7.87 12.48
N GLU A 54 -8.49 -8.52 12.23
CA GLU A 54 -8.21 -9.87 12.74
C GLU A 54 -7.97 -9.87 14.25
N ALA A 55 -7.28 -8.87 14.80
CA ALA A 55 -7.12 -8.73 16.24
C ALA A 55 -8.48 -8.56 16.94
N LEU A 56 -9.35 -7.68 16.45
CA LEU A 56 -10.70 -7.52 16.98
C LEU A 56 -11.52 -8.81 16.86
N THR A 57 -11.47 -9.46 15.70
CA THR A 57 -12.18 -10.73 15.47
C THR A 57 -11.73 -11.79 16.47
N SER A 58 -10.42 -11.91 16.70
CA SER A 58 -9.86 -12.88 17.66
C SER A 58 -10.10 -12.54 19.14
N ILE A 59 -10.41 -11.28 19.47
CA ILE A 59 -10.83 -10.87 20.82
C ILE A 59 -12.31 -11.24 21.04
N TYR A 60 -13.17 -11.00 20.04
CA TYR A 60 -14.62 -11.17 20.18
C TYR A 60 -15.13 -12.57 19.80
N HIS A 61 -14.43 -13.30 18.94
CA HIS A 61 -14.76 -14.67 18.50
C HIS A 61 -13.68 -15.64 18.95
N GLN A 62 -14.09 -16.89 19.26
CA GLN A 62 -13.18 -17.92 19.76
C GLN A 62 -11.98 -18.13 18.80
N PRO A 63 -10.76 -18.33 19.35
CA PRO A 63 -9.55 -18.51 18.57
C PRO A 63 -9.65 -19.82 17.78
N GLY A 64 -9.69 -19.74 16.45
CA GLY A 64 -9.72 -20.95 15.60
C GLY A 64 -10.35 -20.78 14.23
N VAL A 65 -11.03 -19.66 13.96
CA VAL A 65 -11.46 -19.33 12.60
C VAL A 65 -10.37 -18.49 11.96
N GLU A 66 -9.58 -19.10 11.08
CA GLU A 66 -8.73 -18.37 10.14
C GLU A 66 -9.64 -17.61 9.17
N THR A 67 -10.08 -16.42 9.59
CA THR A 67 -10.76 -15.43 8.72
C THR A 67 -9.78 -14.38 8.19
N GLY A 68 -8.49 -14.68 8.26
CA GLY A 68 -7.45 -13.91 7.58
C GLY A 68 -7.63 -14.08 6.09
N ASP A 69 -8.30 -13.11 5.49
CA ASP A 69 -8.39 -12.93 4.04
C ASP A 69 -7.01 -13.23 3.42
N THR A 70 -6.94 -14.31 2.64
CA THR A 70 -5.71 -14.72 1.91
C THR A 70 -5.52 -13.82 0.71
N ASP A 71 -5.49 -12.51 0.93
CA ASP A 71 -5.39 -11.54 -0.15
C ASP A 71 -3.93 -11.48 -0.63
N GLY A 72 -3.58 -12.47 -1.46
CA GLY A 72 -2.51 -12.51 -2.45
C GLY A 72 -1.07 -12.33 -1.98
N ILE A 73 -0.74 -11.17 -1.41
CA ILE A 73 0.65 -10.71 -1.17
C ILE A 73 1.07 -10.74 0.30
N TYR A 74 0.11 -10.97 1.21
CA TYR A 74 0.33 -10.87 2.65
C TYR A 74 0.50 -12.25 3.29
N GLU A 75 1.64 -12.45 3.96
CA GLU A 75 1.93 -13.64 4.73
C GLU A 75 1.71 -13.37 6.23
N TRP A 76 0.90 -14.20 6.87
CA TRP A 76 0.51 -14.06 8.25
C TRP A 76 1.40 -14.90 9.17
N SER A 77 1.83 -14.32 10.30
CA SER A 77 2.51 -15.04 11.37
C SER A 77 1.89 -14.70 12.72
N ARG A 78 1.52 -15.73 13.49
CA ARG A 78 0.90 -15.58 14.81
C ARG A 78 1.78 -16.22 15.87
N HIS A 79 2.07 -15.46 16.92
CA HIS A 79 2.82 -15.94 18.08
C HIS A 79 2.03 -15.66 19.36
N SER A 80 1.47 -16.71 19.94
CA SER A 80 0.82 -16.62 21.25
C SER A 80 1.87 -16.65 22.35
N LYS A 81 1.84 -15.66 23.24
CA LYS A 81 2.60 -15.63 24.51
C LYS A 81 1.59 -15.63 25.67
N GLN A 82 2.00 -16.10 26.85
CA GLN A 82 1.12 -16.39 27.99
C GLN A 82 0.08 -15.30 28.35
N ALA A 83 0.33 -14.02 28.06
CA ALA A 83 -0.59 -12.91 28.34
C ALA A 83 -1.32 -12.34 27.11
N GLY A 84 -0.96 -12.72 25.88
CA GLY A 84 -1.53 -12.14 24.67
C GLY A 84 -0.95 -12.71 23.38
N THR A 85 -1.56 -12.34 22.26
CA THR A 85 -1.20 -12.83 20.93
C THR A 85 -0.51 -11.71 20.15
N ASN A 86 0.64 -12.02 19.57
CA ASN A 86 1.30 -11.15 18.59
C ASN A 86 0.92 -11.63 17.19
N LEU A 87 0.30 -10.76 16.41
CA LEU A 87 -0.12 -11.01 15.05
C LEU A 87 0.74 -10.16 14.13
N CYS A 88 1.44 -10.78 13.20
CA CYS A 88 2.34 -10.13 12.26
C CYS A 88 1.92 -10.44 10.84
N LEU A 89 2.14 -9.48 9.97
CA LEU A 89 1.80 -9.52 8.57
C LEU A 89 3.01 -9.00 7.79
N GLN A 90 3.48 -9.79 6.84
CA GLN A 90 4.69 -9.51 6.06
C GLN A 90 4.40 -9.64 4.55
N TRP A 91 5.00 -8.76 3.75
CA TRP A 91 4.80 -8.73 2.31
C TRP A 91 5.97 -8.08 1.59
N GLU A 92 6.05 -8.29 0.28
CA GLU A 92 6.91 -7.53 -0.61
C GLU A 92 6.08 -6.41 -1.25
N GLY A 93 6.47 -5.16 -1.00
CA GLY A 93 5.76 -3.99 -1.53
C GLY A 93 6.01 -3.80 -3.02
N GLY A 94 5.17 -3.01 -3.68
CA GLY A 94 5.30 -2.72 -5.13
C GLY A 94 6.66 -2.12 -5.56
N ASN A 95 7.42 -1.56 -4.62
CA ASN A 95 8.78 -1.05 -4.82
C ASN A 95 9.90 -2.10 -4.61
N GLY A 96 9.55 -3.37 -4.40
CA GLY A 96 10.48 -4.49 -4.19
C GLY A 96 11.10 -4.56 -2.79
N ARG A 97 10.57 -3.81 -1.82
CA ARG A 97 11.04 -3.85 -0.43
C ARG A 97 10.18 -4.80 0.40
N PHE A 98 10.82 -5.52 1.32
CA PHE A 98 10.11 -6.35 2.30
C PHE A 98 9.63 -5.50 3.47
N TYR A 99 8.34 -5.62 3.77
CA TYR A 99 7.66 -4.94 4.86
C TYR A 99 7.14 -5.96 5.87
N LYS A 100 7.18 -5.58 7.14
CA LYS A 100 6.60 -6.35 8.24
C LYS A 100 5.92 -5.42 9.23
N LYS A 101 4.68 -5.72 9.57
CA LYS A 101 3.91 -5.02 10.61
C LYS A 101 3.38 -6.04 11.60
N CYS A 102 3.39 -5.66 12.88
CA CYS A 102 2.93 -6.52 13.96
C CYS A 102 2.02 -5.75 14.90
N LEU A 103 1.01 -6.43 15.40
CA LEU A 103 0.06 -5.95 16.38
C LEU A 103 -0.03 -6.96 17.52
N PHE A 104 0.22 -6.50 18.75
CA PHE A 104 0.05 -7.31 19.95
C PHE A 104 -1.30 -6.98 20.61
N PHE A 105 -2.08 -8.00 20.92
CA PHE A 105 -3.35 -7.85 21.62
C PHE A 105 -3.47 -8.85 22.77
N LEU A 106 -4.19 -8.47 23.83
CA LEU A 106 -4.44 -9.32 24.99
C LEU A 106 -5.70 -10.15 24.73
N SER A 107 -5.60 -11.48 24.84
CA SER A 107 -6.74 -12.40 24.64
C SER A 107 -7.67 -12.51 25.86
N SER A 108 -7.34 -11.83 26.97
CA SER A 108 -8.10 -11.86 28.21
C SER A 108 -8.78 -10.52 28.50
N PHE A 109 -9.72 -10.10 27.65
CA PHE A 109 -10.68 -9.07 28.04
C PHE A 109 -11.97 -9.77 28.50
N LYS A 110 -11.93 -10.41 29.67
CA LYS A 110 -13.17 -10.78 30.37
C LYS A 110 -13.81 -9.46 30.79
N ARG A 111 -14.78 -8.98 30.02
CA ARG A 111 -15.68 -7.92 30.48
C ARG A 111 -16.34 -8.47 31.75
N HIS A 112 -15.99 -7.90 32.89
CA HIS A 112 -16.77 -8.05 34.11
C HIS A 112 -18.05 -7.26 33.85
N ASP A 113 -19.04 -7.88 33.23
CA ASP A 113 -20.41 -7.39 33.30
C ASP A 113 -20.80 -7.53 34.77
N THR A 114 -20.79 -6.42 35.49
CA THR A 114 -21.38 -6.30 36.82
C THR A 114 -22.90 -6.25 36.65
N ASP A 115 -23.56 -7.17 37.37
CA ASP A 115 -25.01 -7.25 37.62
C ASP A 115 -25.66 -5.90 37.95
#